data_AF-A0A0H3GBS8-F1
#
_entry.id   AF-A0A0H3GBS8-F1
#
_cell.length_a   1.000
_cell.length_b   1.000
_cell.length_c   1.000
_cell.angle_alpha   90.00
_cell.angle_beta   90.00
_cell.angle_gamma   90.00
#
_symmetry.space_group_name_H-M   'P 1'
#
loop_
_entity.id
_entity.type
_entity.pdbx_description
1 polymer ?
#
loop_
_entity_poly.entity_id
_entity_poly.type
_entity_poly.pdbx_seq_one_letter_code
_entity_poly.pdbx_strand_id
1 'polypeptide(L)'
;MRYEADFINRFQPLIEEYKLNYKVISEEELALFGSNFALVFLIHFDEVSLNYVSRDKDNSLVSYDVWSYFLHVFDDKDRENLPKYNSVRERVDVSFLILARGLPRHWNNVLNGDDKWLEAYKQYKLAGVPKKVIGHLKDSLSLNI
;
A
#
# COMPACT_ATOMS: atom_id res chain seq x y z
N MET A 1 -3.19 -0.81 -18.50
CA MET A 1 -4.46 -0.10 -18.15
C MET A 1 -4.08 0.95 -17.12
N ARG A 2 -4.54 2.20 -17.23
CA ARG A 2 -4.11 3.26 -16.30
C ARG A 2 -5.09 3.41 -15.15
N TYR A 3 -4.61 3.21 -13.92
CA TYR A 3 -5.40 3.24 -12.69
C TYR A 3 -5.22 4.50 -11.84
N GLU A 4 -4.36 5.43 -12.27
CA GLU A 4 -3.99 6.63 -11.52
C GLU A 4 -5.21 7.46 -11.07
N ALA A 5 -6.16 7.73 -11.97
CA ALA A 5 -7.34 8.54 -11.64
C ALA A 5 -8.20 7.87 -10.56
N ASP A 6 -8.41 6.56 -10.68
CA ASP A 6 -9.20 5.79 -9.70
C ASP A 6 -8.46 5.77 -8.35
N PHE A 7 -7.14 5.57 -8.37
CA PHE A 7 -6.30 5.62 -7.19
C PHE A 7 -6.35 6.97 -6.47
N ILE A 8 -6.11 8.08 -7.17
CA ILE A 8 -6.17 9.42 -6.57
C ILE A 8 -7.56 9.67 -5.99
N ASN A 9 -8.62 9.35 -6.72
CA ASN A 9 -9.99 9.54 -6.23
C ASN A 9 -10.27 8.80 -4.92
N ARG A 10 -9.67 7.62 -4.71
CA ARG A 10 -9.84 6.84 -3.47
C ARG A 10 -8.93 7.31 -2.34
N PHE A 11 -7.68 7.66 -2.65
CA PHE A 11 -6.65 7.93 -1.64
C PHE A 11 -6.45 9.41 -1.33
N GLN A 12 -7.09 10.34 -2.06
CA GLN A 12 -6.97 11.78 -1.83
C GLN A 12 -7.17 12.19 -0.36
N PRO A 13 -8.19 11.69 0.37
CA PRO A 13 -8.36 12.05 1.78
C PRO A 13 -7.16 11.63 2.65
N LEU A 14 -6.58 10.44 2.40
CA LEU A 14 -5.41 9.95 3.13
C LEU A 14 -4.16 10.76 2.78
N ILE A 15 -3.99 11.10 1.50
CA ILE A 15 -2.89 11.95 1.02
C ILE A 15 -2.89 13.28 1.78
N GLU A 16 -4.06 13.91 1.90
CA GLU A 16 -4.22 15.19 2.60
C GLU A 16 -4.05 15.07 4.11
N GLU A 17 -4.72 14.11 4.75
CA GLU A 17 -4.71 13.92 6.21
C GLU A 17 -3.31 13.58 6.74
N TYR A 18 -2.62 12.66 6.06
CA TYR A 18 -1.32 12.14 6.49
C TYR A 18 -0.13 12.82 5.80
N LYS A 19 -0.40 13.85 4.96
CA LYS A 19 0.61 14.57 4.17
C LYS A 19 1.50 13.64 3.35
N LEU A 20 0.89 12.60 2.77
CA LEU A 20 1.60 11.65 1.93
C LEU A 20 1.84 12.27 0.56
N ASN A 21 2.91 11.85 -0.12
CA ASN A 21 3.04 12.09 -1.55
C ASN A 21 2.54 10.87 -2.32
N TYR A 22 2.10 11.05 -3.56
CA TYR A 22 1.77 9.93 -4.44
C TYR A 22 2.68 9.96 -5.67
N LYS A 23 2.94 8.78 -6.25
CA LYS A 23 3.62 8.66 -7.54
C LYS A 23 3.12 7.46 -8.33
N VAL A 24 2.95 7.64 -9.63
CA VAL A 24 2.83 6.54 -10.58
C VAL A 24 4.23 6.02 -10.90
N ILE A 25 4.50 4.76 -10.58
CA ILE A 25 5.79 4.11 -10.85
C ILE A 25 5.73 3.44 -12.23
N SER A 26 4.63 2.76 -12.53
CA SER A 26 4.33 2.18 -13.84
C SER A 26 2.81 2.11 -14.06
N GLU A 27 2.33 1.51 -15.15
CA GLU A 27 0.88 1.31 -15.35
C GLU A 27 0.24 0.41 -14.28
N GLU A 28 1.04 -0.45 -13.65
CA GLU A 28 0.60 -1.48 -12.70
C GLU A 28 1.13 -1.20 -11.28
N GLU A 29 1.97 -0.19 -11.10
CA GLU A 29 2.58 0.14 -9.81
C GLU A 29 2.32 1.60 -9.44
N LEU A 30 1.65 1.79 -8.32
CA LEU A 30 1.33 3.09 -7.73
C LEU A 30 1.88 3.11 -6.31
N ALA A 31 2.34 4.27 -5.83
CA ALA A 31 2.87 4.37 -4.48
C ALA A 31 2.39 5.60 -3.74
N LEU A 32 2.14 5.42 -2.43
CA LEU A 32 2.05 6.48 -1.44
C LEU A 32 3.34 6.55 -0.65
N PHE A 33 3.85 7.74 -0.41
CA PHE A 33 5.11 7.99 0.28
C PHE A 33 4.83 8.76 1.56
N GLY A 34 5.22 8.17 2.69
CA GLY A 34 5.41 8.90 3.94
C GLY A 34 6.84 9.44 4.03
N SER A 35 7.22 9.91 5.23
CA SER A 35 8.55 10.51 5.46
C SER A 35 9.72 9.53 5.33
N ASN A 36 9.49 8.26 5.60
CA ASN A 36 10.52 7.21 5.75
C ASN A 36 10.07 5.86 5.18
N PHE A 37 8.92 5.82 4.49
CA PHE A 37 8.35 4.60 3.94
C PHE A 37 7.54 4.89 2.68
N ALA A 38 7.30 3.83 1.92
CA ALA A 38 6.33 3.83 0.83
C ALA A 38 5.37 2.65 0.96
N LEU A 39 4.08 2.89 0.70
CA LEU A 39 3.11 1.84 0.41
C LEU A 39 3.02 1.68 -1.10
N VAL A 40 3.49 0.54 -1.60
CA VAL A 40 3.51 0.23 -3.04
C VAL A 40 2.38 -0.73 -3.36
N PHE A 41 1.45 -0.24 -4.18
CA PHE A 41 0.30 -0.96 -4.68
C PHE A 41 0.67 -1.55 -6.04
N LEU A 42 0.70 -2.87 -6.13
CA LEU A 42 0.94 -3.59 -7.38
C LEU A 42 -0.36 -4.22 -7.85
N ILE A 43 -0.78 -3.86 -9.05
CA ILE A 43 -2.01 -4.30 -9.69
C ILE A 43 -1.65 -5.42 -10.66
N HIS A 44 -2.20 -6.61 -10.43
CA HIS A 44 -1.93 -7.75 -11.29
C HIS A 44 -3.23 -8.48 -11.63
N PHE A 45 -3.54 -8.56 -12.92
CA PHE A 45 -4.85 -9.00 -13.43
C PHE A 45 -6.00 -8.22 -12.79
N ASP A 46 -6.75 -8.85 -11.87
CA ASP A 46 -7.90 -8.29 -11.17
C ASP A 46 -7.69 -8.10 -9.66
N GLU A 47 -6.44 -8.23 -9.19
CA GLU A 47 -6.08 -8.10 -7.79
C GLU A 47 -5.10 -6.95 -7.55
N VAL A 48 -5.19 -6.37 -6.36
CA VAL A 48 -4.21 -5.42 -5.84
C VAL A 48 -3.43 -6.12 -4.74
N SER A 49 -2.11 -6.06 -4.80
CA SER A 49 -1.23 -6.44 -3.70
C SER A 49 -0.63 -5.18 -3.07
N LEU A 50 -0.23 -5.29 -1.80
CA LEU A 50 0.31 -4.15 -1.03
C LEU A 50 1.63 -4.54 -0.39
N ASN A 51 2.66 -3.76 -0.71
CA ASN A 51 3.95 -3.84 -0.06
C ASN A 51 4.22 -2.59 0.76
N TYR A 52 4.81 -2.75 1.94
CA TYR A 52 5.44 -1.67 2.67
C TYR A 52 6.93 -1.67 2.38
N VAL A 53 7.49 -0.53 1.99
CA VAL A 53 8.90 -0.37 1.69
C VAL A 53 9.51 0.65 2.64
N SER A 54 10.62 0.31 3.28
CA SER A 54 11.40 1.24 4.10
C SER A 54 12.89 0.96 3.95
N ARG A 55 13.71 1.82 4.54
CA ARG A 55 15.14 1.57 4.68
C ARG A 55 15.39 0.66 5.88
N ASP A 56 16.27 -0.32 5.71
CA ASP A 56 16.79 -1.12 6.82
C ASP A 56 17.95 -0.41 7.54
N LYS A 57 18.56 -1.11 8.51
CA LYS A 57 19.69 -0.58 9.30
C LYS A 57 20.94 -0.28 8.46
N ASP A 58 21.08 -0.94 7.31
CA ASP A 58 22.18 -0.75 6.37
C ASP A 58 21.82 0.29 5.28
N ASN A 59 20.76 1.07 5.51
CA ASN A 59 20.24 2.08 4.60
C ASN A 59 19.77 1.52 3.23
N SER A 60 19.58 0.20 3.14
CA SER A 60 19.08 -0.49 1.94
C SER A 60 17.56 -0.49 1.91
N LEU A 61 16.99 -0.33 0.71
CA LEU A 61 15.54 -0.45 0.54
C LEU A 61 15.09 -1.90 0.65
N VAL A 62 14.13 -2.14 1.55
CA VAL A 62 13.56 -3.46 1.83
C VAL A 62 12.04 -3.37 1.73
N SER A 63 11.46 -4.33 1.01
CA SER A 63 10.02 -4.50 0.80
C SER A 63 9.47 -5.63 1.66
N TYR A 64 8.34 -5.37 2.30
CA TYR A 64 7.57 -6.29 3.13
C TYR A 64 6.22 -6.51 2.45
N ASP A 65 5.89 -7.76 2.13
CA ASP A 65 4.55 -8.13 1.64
C ASP A 65 3.57 -8.08 2.82
N VAL A 66 2.83 -6.98 2.90
CA VAL A 66 1.95 -6.70 4.04
C VAL A 66 0.50 -7.03 3.73
N TRP A 67 0.16 -7.52 2.54
CA TRP A 67 -1.22 -7.70 2.11
C TRP A 67 -2.06 -8.48 3.13
N SER A 68 -1.65 -9.72 3.42
CA SER A 68 -2.37 -10.59 4.36
C SER A 68 -2.31 -10.07 5.80
N TYR A 69 -1.27 -9.33 6.17
CA TYR A 69 -1.13 -8.77 7.50
C TYR A 69 -1.98 -7.50 7.68
N PHE A 70 -2.17 -6.68 6.66
CA PHE A 70 -3.00 -5.48 6.80
C PHE A 70 -4.48 -5.82 6.73
N LEU A 71 -4.85 -6.75 5.85
CA LEU A 71 -6.26 -7.07 5.61
C LEU A 71 -6.91 -7.91 6.71
N HIS A 72 -6.15 -8.63 7.53
CA HIS A 72 -6.73 -9.53 8.55
C HIS A 72 -7.48 -8.79 9.66
N VAL A 73 -7.17 -7.51 9.89
CA VAL A 73 -7.86 -6.65 10.87
C VAL A 73 -9.02 -5.88 10.28
N PHE A 74 -9.17 -5.86 8.95
CA PHE A 74 -10.27 -5.14 8.31
C PHE A 74 -11.59 -5.84 8.61
N ASP A 75 -12.59 -5.04 8.98
CA ASP A 75 -13.90 -5.50 9.43
C ASP A 75 -15.00 -5.17 8.40
N ASP A 76 -16.25 -5.49 8.74
CA ASP A 76 -17.39 -5.29 7.84
C ASP A 76 -17.59 -3.81 7.46
N LYS A 77 -17.21 -2.86 8.32
CA LYS A 77 -17.34 -1.42 8.03
C LYS A 77 -16.35 -0.97 6.95
N ASP A 78 -15.21 -1.64 6.79
CA ASP A 78 -14.29 -1.37 5.67
C ASP A 78 -14.85 -1.86 4.33
N ARG A 79 -15.78 -2.82 4.39
CA ARG A 79 -16.36 -3.54 3.25
C ARG A 79 -17.86 -3.24 3.05
N GLU A 80 -18.40 -2.25 3.73
CA GLU A 80 -19.82 -1.91 3.61
C GLU A 80 -20.11 -1.15 2.32
N ASN A 81 -21.31 -1.36 1.75
CA ASN A 81 -21.80 -0.60 0.59
C ASN A 81 -20.82 -0.58 -0.61
N LEU A 82 -20.10 -1.67 -0.84
CA LEU A 82 -19.22 -1.78 -2.01
C LEU A 82 -20.04 -1.77 -3.30
N PRO A 83 -19.62 -1.03 -4.33
CA PRO A 83 -20.31 -1.04 -5.61
C PRO A 83 -20.20 -2.43 -6.24
N LYS A 84 -21.24 -2.83 -6.97
CA LYS A 84 -21.17 -4.03 -7.82
C LYS A 84 -20.14 -3.77 -8.92
N TYR A 85 -19.35 -4.78 -9.25
CA TYR A 85 -18.36 -4.72 -10.31
C TYR A 85 -18.64 -5.79 -11.38
N ASN A 86 -18.44 -5.45 -12.64
CA ASN A 86 -18.60 -6.36 -13.78
C ASN A 86 -17.34 -6.40 -14.68
N SER A 87 -16.32 -5.61 -14.35
CA SER A 87 -15.06 -5.53 -15.07
C SER A 87 -13.85 -5.63 -14.14
N VAL A 88 -12.69 -5.95 -14.72
CA VAL A 88 -11.39 -5.96 -14.02
C VAL A 88 -11.11 -4.59 -13.39
N ARG A 89 -11.37 -3.50 -14.11
CA ARG A 89 -11.13 -2.14 -13.60
C ARG A 89 -11.94 -1.82 -12.35
N GLU A 90 -13.23 -2.18 -12.36
CA GLU A 90 -14.11 -1.96 -11.22
C GLU A 90 -13.69 -2.82 -10.00
N ARG A 91 -13.16 -4.03 -10.22
CA ARG A 91 -12.60 -4.85 -9.12
C ARG A 91 -11.38 -4.20 -8.46
N VAL A 92 -10.49 -3.64 -9.27
CA VAL A 92 -9.31 -2.91 -8.77
C VAL A 92 -9.75 -1.66 -8.00
N ASP A 93 -10.72 -0.90 -8.53
CA ASP A 93 -11.28 0.27 -7.83
C ASP A 93 -11.95 -0.10 -6.50
N VAL A 94 -12.69 -1.22 -6.43
CA VAL A 94 -13.23 -1.75 -5.16
C VAL A 94 -12.11 -2.11 -4.18
N SER A 95 -11.01 -2.69 -4.67
CA SER A 95 -9.85 -3.00 -3.83
C SER A 95 -9.21 -1.73 -3.26
N PHE A 96 -9.05 -0.68 -4.07
CA PHE A 96 -8.61 0.63 -3.61
C PHE A 96 -9.57 1.24 -2.59
N LEU A 97 -10.88 1.13 -2.79
CA LEU A 97 -11.88 1.63 -1.84
C LEU A 97 -11.75 0.94 -0.47
N ILE A 98 -11.60 -0.39 -0.44
CA ILE A 98 -11.42 -1.14 0.80
C ILE A 98 -10.13 -0.70 1.51
N LEU A 99 -9.02 -0.60 0.77
CA LEU A 99 -7.73 -0.15 1.31
C LEU A 99 -7.80 1.28 1.85
N ALA A 100 -8.41 2.20 1.11
CA ALA A 100 -8.56 3.60 1.50
C ALA A 100 -9.42 3.76 2.77
N ARG A 101 -10.37 2.86 3.02
CA ARG A 101 -11.18 2.85 4.25
C ARG A 101 -10.47 2.19 5.42
N GLY A 102 -9.83 1.05 5.19
CA GLY A 102 -9.25 0.25 6.26
C GLY A 102 -7.90 0.77 6.78
N LEU A 103 -7.05 1.30 5.90
CA LEU A 103 -5.74 1.84 6.29
C LEU A 103 -5.82 2.90 7.40
N PRO A 104 -6.62 3.98 7.30
CA PRO A 104 -6.66 5.00 8.34
C PRO A 104 -7.34 4.50 9.63
N ARG A 105 -8.23 3.51 9.55
CA ARG A 105 -8.92 2.96 10.73
C ARG A 105 -8.04 2.03 11.56
N HIS A 106 -7.23 1.20 10.90
CA HIS A 106 -6.49 0.11 11.56
C HIS A 106 -4.98 0.27 11.52
N TRP A 107 -4.45 1.06 10.57
CA TRP A 107 -3.02 1.25 10.32
C TRP A 107 -2.63 2.74 10.33
N ASN A 108 -3.34 3.55 11.13
CA ASN A 108 -3.04 4.97 11.35
C ASN A 108 -1.58 5.20 11.77
N ASN A 109 -1.03 4.31 12.61
CA ASN A 109 0.37 4.36 13.02
C ASN A 109 1.34 4.21 11.83
N VAL A 110 1.04 3.30 10.90
CA VAL A 110 1.82 3.11 9.66
C VAL A 110 1.76 4.35 8.80
N LEU A 111 0.58 4.93 8.60
CA LEU A 111 0.39 6.16 7.81
C LEU A 111 1.14 7.36 8.41
N ASN A 112 1.35 7.38 9.74
CA ASN A 112 2.17 8.37 10.44
C ASN A 112 3.68 8.04 10.46
N GLY A 113 4.12 6.96 9.82
CA GLY A 113 5.52 6.57 9.72
C GLY A 113 6.09 5.79 10.90
N ASP A 114 5.24 5.28 11.81
CA ASP A 114 5.67 4.34 12.85
C ASP A 114 6.02 2.99 12.22
N ASP A 115 7.16 2.44 12.60
CA ASP A 115 7.70 1.17 12.12
C ASP A 115 7.68 0.05 13.20
N LYS A 116 7.25 0.34 14.43
CA LYS A 116 7.24 -0.64 15.54
C LYS A 116 6.35 -1.85 15.26
N TRP A 117 5.35 -1.69 14.41
CA TRP A 117 4.48 -2.78 13.98
C TRP A 117 5.23 -3.85 13.17
N LEU A 118 6.40 -3.53 12.60
CA LEU A 118 7.22 -4.49 11.84
C LEU A 118 7.67 -5.66 12.71
N GLU A 119 7.89 -5.46 14.01
CA GLU A 119 8.24 -6.55 14.91
C GLU A 119 7.08 -7.54 15.08
N ALA A 120 5.85 -7.04 15.17
CA ALA A 120 4.66 -7.89 15.19
C ALA A 120 4.43 -8.58 13.83
N TYR A 121 4.64 -7.86 12.72
CA TYR A 121 4.58 -8.44 11.38
C TYR A 121 5.56 -9.61 11.22
N LYS A 122 6.80 -9.50 11.67
CA LYS A 122 7.80 -10.59 11.58
C LYS A 122 7.39 -11.88 12.30
N GLN A 123 6.49 -11.78 13.28
CA GLN A 123 5.95 -12.93 14.01
C GLN A 123 4.63 -13.45 13.44
N TYR A 124 4.07 -12.77 12.44
CA TYR A 124 2.81 -13.16 11.83
C TYR A 124 2.98 -14.42 10.97
N LYS A 125 2.05 -15.37 11.12
CA LYS A 125 2.14 -16.70 10.49
C LYS A 125 2.29 -16.66 8.96
N LEU A 126 1.70 -15.65 8.31
CA LEU A 126 1.74 -15.48 6.86
C LEU A 126 2.76 -14.41 6.42
N ALA A 127 3.61 -13.92 7.33
CA ALA A 127 4.64 -12.96 6.96
C ALA A 127 5.66 -13.60 6.02
N GLY A 128 5.90 -12.92 4.89
CA GLY A 128 6.96 -13.27 3.98
C GLY A 128 8.33 -12.78 4.48
N VAL A 129 9.39 -13.33 3.89
CA VAL A 129 10.75 -12.82 4.08
C VAL A 129 10.87 -11.45 3.38
N PRO A 130 11.33 -10.39 4.08
CA PRO A 130 11.53 -9.09 3.47
C PRO A 130 12.54 -9.18 2.31
N LYS A 131 12.26 -8.48 1.21
CA LYS A 131 13.05 -8.57 -0.02
C LYS A 131 13.75 -7.24 -0.29
N LYS A 132 15.01 -7.29 -0.68
CA LYS A 132 15.73 -6.10 -1.16
C LYS A 132 15.05 -5.55 -2.41
N VAL A 133 14.78 -4.25 -2.44
CA VAL A 133 14.23 -3.58 -3.62
C VAL A 133 15.35 -3.35 -4.65
N ILE A 134 15.09 -3.72 -5.90
CA ILE A 134 16.03 -3.66 -7.02
C ILE A 134 15.37 -3.03 -8.25
N GLY A 135 16.16 -2.76 -9.29
CA GLY A 135 15.66 -2.31 -10.60
C GLY A 135 14.98 -0.93 -10.56
N HIS A 136 14.03 -0.72 -11.48
CA HIS A 136 13.32 0.55 -11.66
C HIS A 136 12.56 1.01 -10.41
N LEU A 137 12.07 0.05 -9.61
CA LEU A 137 11.38 0.33 -8.36
C LEU A 137 12.36 0.96 -7.36
N LYS A 138 13.59 0.44 -7.25
CA LYS A 138 14.62 1.03 -6.39
C LYS A 138 14.91 2.47 -6.80
N ASP A 139 15.07 2.73 -8.10
CA ASP A 139 15.38 4.06 -8.62
C ASP A 139 14.24 5.06 -8.36
N SER A 140 13.00 4.58 -8.49
CA SER A 140 11.79 5.39 -8.24
C SER A 140 11.60 5.71 -6.76
N LEU A 141 11.92 4.77 -5.87
CA LEU A 141 11.73 4.93 -4.42
C LEU A 141 12.90 5.68 -3.76
N SER A 142 14.15 5.45 -4.17
CA SER A 142 15.35 6.00 -3.50
C SER A 142 15.41 7.54 -3.46
N LEU A 143 14.66 8.21 -4.34
CA LEU A 143 14.56 9.67 -4.39
C LEU A 143 13.48 10.24 -3.45
N ASN A 144 12.64 9.39 -2.88
CA ASN A 144 11.43 9.77 -2.16
C ASN A 144 11.38 9.22 -0.71
N ILE A 145 12.24 8.26 -0.36
CA ILE A 145 12.41 7.69 0.99
C ILE A 145 13.89 7.53 1.34
#